data_AF-A0A8D9E1V3-F1
#
_entry.id   AF-A0A8D9E1V3-F1
#
_cell.length_a   1.000
_cell.length_b   1.000
_cell.length_c   1.000
_cell.angle_alpha   90.00
_cell.angle_beta   90.00
_cell.angle_gamma   90.00
#
_symmetry.space_group_name_H-M   'P 1'
#
loop_
_entity.id
_entity.type
_entity.pdbx_description
1 polymer ?
#
loop_
_entity_poly.entity_id
_entity_poly.type
_entity_poly.pdbx_seq_one_letter_code
_entity_poly.pdbx_strand_id
1 'polypeptide(L)'
;MYGFHKTNKKISLQKDPNVKNSLTQLRIDLAINLTERLLQKLDYKVTTDDNEMKFYFTNRSEIPTGFQKIFIMGVEDGKKKCDLSSEDYFSLISSEVSTMSNRMDTPTSTKNLIDTCVMFNLFHANVSSPARLSGRGEVSHNTKDAIFVVYNYVRLKTIVNTYQSKVEQNVYPPLPSIELTDYSLLSKDEEWGILLDHIVRFPQLVAEFSSKLETESKLHLHTLFTMLVVFSNQVSRYYRRVRILTEPKPHLIQIMFARLHLISACLTIYEILFECLNIIPPDSM
;
A
#
# COMPACT_ATOMS: atom_id res chain seq x y z
N MET A 1 12.27 -0.97 -13.00
CA MET A 1 12.58 -2.20 -12.25
C MET A 1 13.35 -1.79 -11.00
N TYR A 2 12.68 -1.66 -9.86
CA TYR A 2 13.37 -1.28 -8.62
C TYR A 2 14.19 -2.48 -8.13
N GLY A 3 15.52 -2.36 -8.17
CA GLY A 3 16.42 -3.33 -7.56
C GLY A 3 16.54 -3.01 -6.07
N PHE A 4 15.75 -3.66 -5.24
CA PHE A 4 15.99 -3.60 -3.80
C PHE A 4 17.31 -4.29 -3.47
N HIS A 5 18.03 -3.80 -2.46
CA HIS A 5 19.20 -4.49 -1.94
C HIS A 5 18.76 -5.86 -1.41
N LYS A 6 19.18 -6.90 -2.12
CA LYS A 6 18.86 -8.28 -1.80
C LYS A 6 19.63 -8.71 -0.57
N THR A 7 18.94 -9.19 0.46
CA THR A 7 19.60 -9.77 1.64
C THR A 7 19.32 -11.27 1.65
N ASN A 8 20.35 -12.11 1.75
CA ASN A 8 20.16 -13.57 1.95
C ASN A 8 20.03 -13.93 3.44
N LYS A 9 19.56 -12.96 4.24
CA LYS A 9 19.41 -13.12 5.68
C LYS A 9 18.19 -13.99 5.97
N LYS A 10 18.21 -14.62 7.13
CA LYS A 10 17.12 -15.47 7.57
C LYS A 10 16.54 -14.97 8.89
N ILE A 11 15.21 -15.00 9.00
CA ILE A 11 14.45 -14.41 10.12
C ILE A 11 13.34 -15.37 10.52
N SER A 12 13.08 -15.49 11.82
CA SER A 12 11.91 -16.19 12.36
C SER A 12 10.89 -15.21 12.92
N LEU A 13 9.63 -15.34 12.50
CA LEU A 13 8.51 -14.55 12.98
C LEU A 13 7.55 -15.45 13.75
N GLN A 14 7.27 -15.11 15.01
CA GLN A 14 6.31 -15.83 15.84
C GLN A 14 5.32 -14.87 16.49
N LYS A 15 4.14 -15.41 16.84
CA LYS A 15 3.06 -14.66 17.47
C LYS A 15 2.70 -15.20 18.82
N ASP A 16 2.12 -14.32 19.61
CA ASP A 16 1.48 -14.67 20.86
C ASP A 16 0.18 -15.46 20.64
N PRO A 17 0.06 -16.70 21.13
CA PRO A 17 -1.18 -17.47 21.02
C PRO A 17 -2.25 -17.05 22.03
N ASN A 18 -1.92 -16.22 23.03
CA ASN A 18 -2.77 -15.93 24.18
C ASN A 18 -3.41 -14.53 24.16
N VAL A 19 -3.59 -13.94 22.97
CA VAL A 19 -4.22 -12.63 22.83
C VAL A 19 -5.73 -12.77 23.01
N LYS A 20 -6.27 -12.09 24.03
CA LYS A 20 -7.69 -12.24 24.41
C LYS A 20 -8.67 -11.47 23.52
N ASN A 21 -8.26 -10.32 22.98
CA ASN A 21 -9.11 -9.46 22.16
C ASN A 21 -8.98 -9.85 20.68
N SER A 22 -10.10 -10.18 20.05
CA SER A 22 -10.15 -10.69 18.67
C SER A 22 -9.60 -9.70 17.63
N LEU A 23 -9.89 -8.41 17.76
CA LEU A 23 -9.36 -7.38 16.85
C LEU A 23 -7.87 -7.12 17.06
N THR A 24 -7.38 -7.23 18.29
CA THR A 24 -5.94 -7.16 18.57
C THR A 24 -5.23 -8.38 18.01
N GLN A 25 -5.83 -9.57 18.11
CA GLN A 25 -5.32 -10.78 17.45
C GLN A 25 -5.29 -10.59 15.92
N LEU A 26 -6.37 -10.07 15.32
CA LEU A 26 -6.42 -9.73 13.90
C LEU A 26 -5.30 -8.76 13.49
N ARG A 27 -5.07 -7.70 14.26
CA ARG A 27 -4.00 -6.73 14.01
C ARG A 27 -2.61 -7.40 14.09
N ILE A 28 -2.38 -8.28 15.04
CA ILE A 28 -1.12 -9.04 15.15
C ILE A 28 -0.94 -9.97 13.95
N ASP A 29 -1.98 -10.70 13.57
CA ASP A 29 -1.93 -11.65 12.46
C ASP A 29 -1.62 -10.94 11.13
N LEU A 30 -2.30 -9.82 10.87
CA LEU A 30 -2.03 -8.99 9.70
C LEU A 30 -0.63 -8.39 9.76
N ALA A 31 -0.17 -7.90 10.92
CA ALA A 31 1.16 -7.30 11.03
C ALA A 31 2.26 -8.29 10.67
N ILE A 32 2.13 -9.55 11.11
CA ILE A 32 3.09 -10.61 10.77
C ILE A 32 3.04 -10.91 9.29
N ASN A 33 1.85 -11.09 8.71
CA ASN A 33 1.72 -11.39 7.29
C ASN A 33 2.33 -10.29 6.40
N LEU A 34 2.05 -9.02 6.74
CA LEU A 34 2.61 -7.86 6.03
C LEU A 34 4.14 -7.80 6.19
N THR A 35 4.65 -8.07 7.40
CA THR A 35 6.10 -8.11 7.66
C THR A 35 6.78 -9.21 6.84
N GLU A 36 6.20 -10.41 6.84
CA GLU A 36 6.71 -11.55 6.07
C GLU A 36 6.80 -11.21 4.58
N ARG A 37 5.72 -10.65 3.99
CA ARG A 37 5.70 -10.25 2.58
C ARG A 37 6.75 -9.19 2.24
N LEU A 38 6.88 -8.17 3.09
CA LEU A 38 7.89 -7.13 2.93
C LEU A 38 9.31 -7.69 2.99
N LEU A 39 9.57 -8.60 3.94
CA LEU A 39 10.85 -9.28 4.09
C LEU A 39 11.15 -10.17 2.87
N GLN A 40 10.18 -10.96 2.40
CA GLN A 40 10.33 -11.77 1.19
C GLN A 40 10.62 -10.90 -0.04
N LYS A 41 10.01 -9.71 -0.16
CA LYS A 41 10.30 -8.77 -1.25
C LYS A 41 11.74 -8.23 -1.21
N LEU A 42 12.33 -8.21 -0.03
CA LEU A 42 13.73 -7.84 0.24
C LEU A 42 14.68 -9.06 0.26
N ASP A 43 14.22 -10.20 -0.27
CA ASP A 43 14.90 -11.50 -0.39
C ASP A 43 15.26 -12.20 0.94
N TYR A 44 14.70 -11.75 2.07
CA TYR A 44 14.86 -12.49 3.32
C TYR A 44 14.18 -13.85 3.25
N LYS A 45 14.80 -14.85 3.86
CA LYS A 45 14.19 -16.17 4.05
C LYS A 45 13.53 -16.23 5.41
N VAL A 46 12.20 -16.35 5.42
CA VAL A 46 11.46 -16.54 6.67
C VAL A 46 11.51 -18.02 7.05
N THR A 47 12.00 -18.33 8.25
CA THR A 47 12.27 -19.69 8.74
C THR A 47 11.66 -19.92 10.12
N THR A 48 11.62 -21.18 10.53
CA THR A 48 11.24 -21.60 11.89
C THR A 48 12.47 -22.02 12.72
N ASP A 49 13.69 -21.77 12.22
CA ASP A 49 14.93 -22.31 12.79
C ASP A 49 15.46 -21.47 13.96
N ASP A 50 16.13 -22.15 14.90
CA ASP A 50 16.47 -21.57 16.20
C ASP A 50 17.76 -20.71 16.24
N ASN A 51 18.54 -20.63 15.17
CA ASN A 51 19.86 -19.96 15.14
C ASN A 51 19.86 -18.56 14.50
N GLU A 52 18.69 -17.94 14.34
CA GLU A 52 18.50 -16.77 13.48
C GLU A 52 17.86 -15.59 14.22
N MET A 53 17.73 -14.43 13.57
CA MET A 53 17.04 -13.27 14.18
C MET A 53 15.56 -13.63 14.40
N LYS A 54 15.13 -13.67 15.66
CA LYS A 54 13.76 -14.06 16.04
C LYS A 54 12.96 -12.87 16.54
N PHE A 55 11.78 -12.68 15.99
CA PHE A 55 10.83 -11.64 16.40
C PHE A 55 9.55 -12.25 16.94
N TYR A 56 9.09 -11.75 18.09
CA TYR A 56 7.87 -12.19 18.75
C TYR A 56 6.86 -11.05 18.83
N PHE A 57 5.73 -11.23 18.14
CA PHE A 57 4.66 -10.24 18.01
C PHE A 57 3.65 -10.44 19.13
N THR A 58 3.49 -9.42 19.99
CA THR A 58 2.60 -9.51 21.17
C THR A 58 2.10 -8.13 21.61
N ASN A 59 0.99 -8.11 22.34
CA ASN A 59 0.51 -6.95 23.09
C ASN A 59 0.84 -7.04 24.60
N ARG A 60 1.65 -8.03 25.02
CA ARG A 60 2.04 -8.29 26.40
C ARG A 60 3.49 -7.93 26.67
N SER A 61 3.84 -7.80 27.95
CA SER A 61 5.21 -7.49 28.37
C SER A 61 6.16 -8.67 28.27
N GLU A 62 5.64 -9.88 28.51
CA GLU A 62 6.38 -11.14 28.54
C GLU A 62 6.58 -11.70 27.13
N ILE A 63 7.79 -12.20 26.86
CA ILE A 63 8.17 -12.86 25.61
C ILE A 63 9.02 -14.10 25.91
N PRO A 64 9.05 -15.12 25.03
CA PRO A 64 9.95 -16.25 25.16
C PRO A 64 11.43 -15.83 25.09
N THR A 65 12.30 -16.55 25.80
CA THR A 65 13.74 -16.32 25.78
C THR A 65 14.32 -16.43 24.38
N GLY A 66 15.21 -15.51 24.00
CA GLY A 66 15.87 -15.51 22.69
C GLY A 66 15.10 -14.79 21.58
N PHE A 67 13.92 -14.21 21.87
CA PHE A 67 13.18 -13.40 20.93
C PHE A 67 13.37 -11.90 21.17
N GLN A 68 13.37 -11.14 20.08
CA GLN A 68 13.18 -9.69 20.10
C GLN A 68 11.68 -9.37 20.07
N LYS A 69 11.23 -8.45 20.93
CA LYS A 69 9.81 -8.11 21.03
C LYS A 69 9.40 -7.13 19.94
N ILE A 70 8.35 -7.49 19.18
CA ILE A 70 7.58 -6.55 18.37
C ILE A 70 6.28 -6.26 19.11
N PHE A 71 6.21 -5.09 19.74
CA PHE A 71 5.04 -4.70 20.52
C PHE A 71 3.94 -4.13 19.63
N ILE A 72 2.78 -4.80 19.63
CA ILE A 72 1.57 -4.37 18.93
C ILE A 72 0.52 -3.99 19.96
N MET A 73 0.24 -2.70 20.05
CA MET A 73 -0.78 -2.18 20.94
C MET A 73 -2.18 -2.55 20.44
N GLY A 74 -3.14 -2.62 21.36
CA GLY A 74 -4.50 -3.08 21.09
C GLY A 74 -5.30 -2.21 20.11
N VAL A 75 -6.47 -2.71 19.75
CA VAL A 75 -7.49 -1.98 18.99
C VAL A 75 -8.53 -1.41 19.96
N GLU A 76 -8.86 -0.14 19.79
CA GLU A 76 -9.79 0.63 20.63
C GLU A 76 -10.97 1.10 19.77
N ASP A 77 -12.20 0.98 20.27
CA ASP A 77 -13.43 1.49 19.61
C ASP A 77 -14.00 2.73 20.31
N GLY A 78 -13.15 3.45 21.08
CA GLY A 78 -13.55 4.60 21.88
C GLY A 78 -14.27 4.25 23.19
N LYS A 79 -14.57 2.97 23.45
CA LYS A 79 -15.10 2.50 24.73
C LYS A 79 -13.97 2.06 25.66
N LYS A 80 -14.25 2.00 26.97
CA LYS A 80 -13.32 1.50 27.99
C LYS A 80 -12.83 0.07 27.72
N LYS A 81 -13.62 -0.72 26.99
CA LYS A 81 -13.27 -2.06 26.52
C LYS A 81 -13.86 -2.27 25.13
N CYS A 82 -13.00 -2.59 24.17
CA CYS A 82 -13.43 -2.97 22.82
C CYS A 82 -13.96 -4.40 22.86
N ASP A 83 -15.28 -4.55 22.78
CA ASP A 83 -15.98 -5.85 22.72
C ASP A 83 -16.44 -6.18 21.28
N LEU A 84 -15.96 -5.43 20.29
CA LEU A 84 -16.28 -5.67 18.88
C LEU A 84 -15.55 -6.92 18.39
N SER A 85 -16.27 -7.88 17.80
CA SER A 85 -15.68 -9.06 17.19
C SER A 85 -15.06 -8.70 15.82
N SER A 86 -14.17 -9.55 15.31
CA SER A 86 -13.64 -9.40 13.96
C SER A 86 -14.76 -9.43 12.93
N GLU A 87 -15.70 -10.38 13.03
CA GLU A 87 -16.83 -10.54 12.11
C GLU A 87 -17.74 -9.29 12.07
N ASP A 88 -18.05 -8.73 13.25
CA ASP A 88 -18.83 -7.50 13.35
C ASP A 88 -18.08 -6.31 12.74
N TYR A 89 -16.76 -6.26 12.93
CA TYR A 89 -15.94 -5.19 12.36
C TYR A 89 -15.87 -5.28 10.84
N PHE A 90 -15.66 -6.47 10.27
CA PHE A 90 -15.73 -6.66 8.82
C PHE A 90 -17.10 -6.28 8.26
N SER A 91 -18.19 -6.58 8.98
CA SER A 91 -19.55 -6.17 8.61
C SER A 91 -19.73 -4.65 8.64
N LEU A 92 -19.15 -3.96 9.63
CA LEU A 92 -19.14 -2.50 9.71
C LEU A 92 -18.42 -1.88 8.51
N ILE A 93 -17.20 -2.35 8.21
CA ILE A 93 -16.44 -1.86 7.06
C ILE A 93 -17.16 -2.17 5.74
N SER A 94 -17.81 -3.34 5.62
CA SER A 94 -18.65 -3.67 4.46
C SER A 94 -19.77 -2.65 4.27
N SER A 95 -20.42 -2.21 5.35
CA SER A 95 -21.43 -1.16 5.31
C SER A 95 -20.85 0.21 4.93
N GLU A 96 -19.68 0.58 5.46
CA GLU A 96 -18.96 1.80 5.07
C GLU A 96 -18.61 1.82 3.58
N VAL A 97 -18.03 0.72 3.08
CA VAL A 97 -17.68 0.55 1.67
C VAL A 97 -18.93 0.61 0.81
N SER A 98 -20.02 -0.05 1.20
CA SER A 98 -21.29 0.00 0.46
C SER A 98 -21.88 1.41 0.40
N THR A 99 -21.77 2.18 1.48
CA THR A 99 -22.20 3.59 1.52
C THR A 99 -21.43 4.45 0.52
N MET A 100 -20.13 4.15 0.33
CA MET A 100 -19.28 4.79 -0.68
C MET A 100 -19.49 4.21 -2.09
N SER A 101 -19.85 2.92 -2.19
CA SER A 101 -19.93 2.12 -3.42
C SER A 101 -21.31 2.06 -4.06
N ASN A 102 -22.35 2.70 -3.52
CA ASN A 102 -23.60 3.02 -4.25
C ASN A 102 -23.38 3.92 -5.50
N ARG A 103 -22.14 3.99 -5.99
CA ARG A 103 -21.64 4.68 -7.18
C ARG A 103 -20.76 3.78 -8.08
N MET A 104 -20.50 2.51 -7.71
CA MET A 104 -19.55 1.62 -8.38
C MET A 104 -20.06 0.16 -8.36
N ASP A 105 -20.40 -0.40 -9.53
CA ASP A 105 -20.94 -1.77 -9.68
C ASP A 105 -19.81 -2.82 -9.82
N THR A 106 -19.60 -3.70 -8.84
CA THR A 106 -19.19 -5.14 -9.00
C THR A 106 -18.95 -5.86 -7.64
N PRO A 107 -19.31 -7.14 -7.44
CA PRO A 107 -19.28 -7.82 -6.12
C PRO A 107 -17.92 -8.40 -5.67
N THR A 108 -17.08 -8.91 -6.59
CA THR A 108 -15.77 -9.53 -6.26
C THR A 108 -14.76 -8.48 -5.81
N SER A 109 -14.87 -7.27 -6.38
CA SER A 109 -14.14 -6.06 -6.01
C SER A 109 -14.37 -5.63 -4.55
N THR A 110 -15.54 -5.98 -3.97
CA THR A 110 -15.94 -5.51 -2.65
C THR A 110 -15.16 -6.16 -1.51
N LYS A 111 -14.88 -7.48 -1.58
CA LYS A 111 -14.16 -8.17 -0.49
C LYS A 111 -12.72 -7.66 -0.35
N ASN A 112 -11.97 -7.64 -1.45
CA ASN A 112 -10.59 -7.17 -1.43
C ASN A 112 -10.49 -5.70 -1.01
N LEU A 113 -11.49 -4.88 -1.38
CA LEU A 113 -11.60 -3.49 -0.94
C LEU A 113 -11.89 -3.39 0.56
N ILE A 114 -12.78 -4.24 1.11
CA ILE A 114 -13.02 -4.34 2.55
C ILE A 114 -11.74 -4.71 3.30
N ASP A 115 -11.03 -5.76 2.84
CA ASP A 115 -9.75 -6.19 3.43
C ASP A 115 -8.73 -5.04 3.43
N THR A 116 -8.67 -4.29 2.32
CA THR A 116 -7.83 -3.09 2.19
C THR A 116 -8.23 -2.02 3.21
N CYS A 117 -9.51 -1.71 3.34
CA CYS A 117 -10.01 -0.72 4.30
C CYS A 117 -9.73 -1.14 5.76
N VAL A 118 -9.85 -2.44 6.07
CA VAL A 118 -9.47 -3.00 7.38
C VAL A 118 -7.98 -2.76 7.65
N MET A 119 -7.10 -3.06 6.69
CA MET A 119 -5.66 -2.83 6.86
C MET A 119 -5.33 -1.35 7.06
N PHE A 120 -5.92 -0.44 6.28
CA PHE A 120 -5.75 1.00 6.46
C PHE A 120 -6.17 1.44 7.87
N ASN A 121 -7.32 0.97 8.35
CA ASN A 121 -7.78 1.32 9.70
C ASN A 121 -6.85 0.79 10.82
N LEU A 122 -6.27 -0.40 10.66
CA LEU A 122 -5.42 -1.02 11.68
C LEU A 122 -3.97 -0.53 11.66
N PHE A 123 -3.48 -0.05 10.52
CA PHE A 123 -2.07 0.31 10.32
C PHE A 123 -1.83 1.75 9.93
N HIS A 124 -2.85 2.62 9.86
CA HIS A 124 -2.61 4.07 9.71
C HIS A 124 -1.80 4.65 10.87
N ALA A 125 -1.96 4.12 12.08
CA ALA A 125 -1.12 4.45 13.23
C ALA A 125 0.02 3.46 13.42
N ASN A 126 1.10 3.89 14.07
CA ASN A 126 2.20 3.02 14.47
C ASN A 126 1.66 1.80 15.24
N VAL A 127 2.20 0.61 14.99
CA VAL A 127 1.73 -0.61 15.67
C VAL A 127 1.93 -0.57 17.18
N SER A 128 2.91 0.20 17.66
CA SER A 128 3.14 0.45 19.08
C SER A 128 2.17 1.47 19.69
N SER A 129 1.25 2.04 18.89
CA SER A 129 0.16 2.91 19.33
C SER A 129 -1.20 2.23 19.09
N PRO A 130 -2.26 2.55 19.86
CA PRO A 130 -3.54 1.88 19.69
C PRO A 130 -4.13 2.22 18.32
N ALA A 131 -4.72 1.23 17.64
CA ALA A 131 -5.55 1.48 16.47
C ALA A 131 -6.93 1.90 16.93
N ARG A 132 -7.33 3.14 16.65
CA ARG A 132 -8.62 3.70 17.06
C ARG A 132 -9.61 3.60 15.91
N LEU A 133 -10.65 2.80 16.12
CA LEU A 133 -11.74 2.64 15.17
C LEU A 133 -12.63 3.88 15.20
N SER A 134 -13.21 4.21 14.04
CA SER A 134 -14.19 5.30 13.97
C SER A 134 -15.50 4.89 14.65
N GLY A 135 -16.31 5.89 15.03
CA GLY A 135 -17.61 5.66 15.64
C GLY A 135 -18.54 4.88 14.70
N ARG A 136 -19.38 4.01 15.27
CA ARG A 136 -20.35 3.21 14.48
C ARG A 136 -21.28 4.15 13.70
N GLY A 137 -21.40 3.93 12.39
CA GLY A 137 -22.31 4.68 11.51
C GLY A 137 -21.66 5.84 10.74
N GLU A 138 -20.36 6.10 10.95
CA GLU A 138 -19.60 7.07 10.14
C GLU A 138 -18.57 6.34 9.28
N VAL A 139 -18.45 6.75 8.01
CA VAL A 139 -17.37 6.25 7.14
C VAL A 139 -16.05 6.81 7.65
N SER A 140 -15.16 5.92 8.10
CA SER A 140 -13.86 6.32 8.66
C SER A 140 -13.01 7.05 7.62
N HIS A 141 -12.16 7.98 8.09
CA HIS A 141 -11.20 8.66 7.21
C HIS A 141 -10.28 7.66 6.50
N ASN A 142 -9.82 6.62 7.22
CA ASN A 142 -8.92 5.63 6.66
C ASN A 142 -9.61 4.74 5.60
N THR A 143 -10.92 4.45 5.75
CA THR A 143 -11.71 3.80 4.69
C THR A 143 -11.75 4.67 3.43
N LYS A 144 -11.95 5.99 3.57
CA LYS A 144 -11.92 6.92 2.42
C LYS A 144 -10.56 6.95 1.75
N ASP A 145 -9.48 6.98 2.53
CA ASP A 145 -8.11 6.94 2.03
C ASP A 145 -7.82 5.64 1.28
N ALA A 146 -8.23 4.49 1.84
CA ALA A 146 -8.08 3.19 1.19
C ALA A 146 -8.76 3.16 -0.18
N ILE A 147 -10.04 3.57 -0.25
CA ILE A 147 -10.80 3.64 -1.50
C ILE A 147 -10.14 4.62 -2.48
N PHE A 148 -9.68 5.78 -2.00
CA PHE A 148 -9.02 6.77 -2.82
C PHE A 148 -7.71 6.25 -3.44
N VAL A 149 -6.89 5.53 -2.65
CA VAL A 149 -5.65 4.91 -3.11
C VAL A 149 -5.93 3.91 -4.23
N VAL A 150 -6.88 2.99 -4.02
CA VAL A 150 -7.24 1.97 -5.01
C VAL A 150 -7.83 2.61 -6.28
N TYR A 151 -8.72 3.61 -6.13
CA TYR A 151 -9.29 4.36 -7.24
C TYR A 151 -8.21 5.04 -8.10
N ASN A 152 -7.22 5.67 -7.47
CA ASN A 152 -6.13 6.32 -8.20
C ASN A 152 -5.31 5.32 -9.01
N TYR A 153 -5.00 4.16 -8.44
CA TYR A 153 -4.32 3.09 -9.17
C TYR A 153 -5.12 2.65 -10.40
N VAL A 154 -6.41 2.32 -10.22
CA VAL A 154 -7.27 1.87 -11.31
C VAL A 154 -7.34 2.93 -12.42
N ARG A 155 -7.53 4.20 -12.05
CA ARG A 155 -7.55 5.32 -13.01
C ARG A 155 -6.27 5.41 -13.82
N LEU A 156 -5.10 5.27 -13.21
CA LEU A 156 -3.83 5.27 -13.95
C LEU A 156 -3.72 4.06 -14.88
N LYS A 157 -4.14 2.89 -14.42
CA LYS A 157 -4.14 1.66 -15.22
C LYS A 157 -5.05 1.80 -16.44
N THR A 158 -6.22 2.41 -16.29
CA THR A 158 -7.13 2.71 -17.40
C THR A 158 -6.48 3.62 -18.45
N ILE A 159 -5.67 4.61 -18.05
CA ILE A 159 -4.96 5.49 -18.99
C ILE A 159 -4.00 4.68 -19.86
N VAL A 160 -3.19 3.82 -19.24
CA VAL A 160 -2.22 2.98 -19.96
C VAL A 160 -2.93 1.98 -20.88
N ASN A 161 -4.00 1.34 -20.41
CA ASN A 161 -4.79 0.41 -21.22
C ASN A 161 -5.47 1.12 -22.40
N THR A 162 -5.99 2.33 -22.18
CA THR A 162 -6.60 3.15 -23.24
C THR A 162 -5.56 3.52 -24.30
N TYR A 163 -4.34 3.86 -23.88
CA TYR A 163 -3.24 4.10 -24.81
C TYR A 163 -2.92 2.85 -25.63
N GLN A 164 -2.74 1.69 -24.98
CA GLN A 164 -2.45 0.42 -25.65
C GLN A 164 -3.53 0.07 -26.68
N SER A 165 -4.81 0.15 -26.31
CA SER A 165 -5.92 -0.08 -27.24
C SER A 165 -5.91 0.89 -28.43
N LYS A 166 -5.53 2.16 -28.21
CA LYS A 166 -5.37 3.12 -29.30
C LYS A 166 -4.15 2.86 -30.19
N VAL A 167 -3.09 2.23 -29.67
CA VAL A 167 -1.96 1.75 -30.48
C VAL A 167 -2.42 0.60 -31.37
N GLU A 168 -3.18 -0.36 -30.83
CA GLU A 168 -3.76 -1.48 -31.59
C GLU A 168 -4.69 -0.99 -32.71
N GLN A 169 -5.39 0.12 -32.48
CA GLN A 169 -6.26 0.77 -33.46
C GLN A 169 -5.52 1.70 -34.45
N ASN A 170 -4.18 1.75 -34.41
CA ASN A 170 -3.34 2.66 -35.21
C ASN A 170 -3.63 4.16 -35.02
N VAL A 171 -4.20 4.54 -33.87
CA VAL A 171 -4.45 5.95 -33.51
C VAL A 171 -3.20 6.60 -32.93
N TYR A 172 -2.41 5.84 -32.15
CA TYR A 172 -1.11 6.27 -31.62
C TYR A 172 0.02 5.35 -32.11
N PRO A 173 1.26 5.85 -32.21
CA PRO A 173 2.43 5.00 -32.38
C PRO A 173 2.67 4.13 -31.14
N PRO A 174 3.42 3.03 -31.26
CA PRO A 174 3.95 2.31 -30.11
C PRO A 174 4.75 3.24 -29.18
N LEU A 175 4.70 2.96 -27.87
CA LEU A 175 5.49 3.72 -26.89
C LEU A 175 6.98 3.46 -27.14
N PRO A 176 7.82 4.49 -27.35
CA PRO A 176 9.26 4.30 -27.49
C PRO A 176 9.86 3.79 -26.17
N SER A 177 11.05 3.20 -26.24
CA SER A 177 11.78 2.78 -25.05
C SER A 177 12.16 3.98 -24.17
N ILE A 178 12.56 3.68 -22.93
CA ILE A 178 12.95 4.71 -21.96
C ILE A 178 14.13 5.54 -22.52
N GLU A 179 15.08 4.90 -23.19
CA GLU A 179 16.28 5.54 -23.74
C GLU A 179 15.98 6.48 -24.91
N LEU A 180 14.86 6.27 -25.61
CA LEU A 180 14.44 7.06 -26.78
C LEU A 180 13.40 8.13 -26.45
N THR A 181 12.99 8.22 -25.18
CA THR A 181 11.99 9.19 -24.74
C THR A 181 12.65 10.47 -24.26
N ASP A 182 12.20 11.63 -24.77
CA ASP A 182 12.66 12.93 -24.31
C ASP A 182 11.93 13.36 -23.02
N TYR A 183 12.59 13.17 -21.88
CA TYR A 183 12.08 13.58 -20.56
C TYR A 183 12.26 15.07 -20.27
N SER A 184 13.01 15.84 -21.08
CA SER A 184 13.13 17.29 -20.89
C SER A 184 11.79 18.03 -21.08
N LEU A 185 10.82 17.36 -21.71
CA LEU A 185 9.45 17.83 -21.89
C LEU A 185 8.61 17.82 -20.60
N LEU A 186 9.05 17.09 -19.56
CA LEU A 186 8.43 17.12 -18.24
C LEU A 186 8.85 18.41 -17.51
N SER A 187 7.91 19.34 -17.41
CA SER A 187 8.15 20.73 -16.98
C SER A 187 7.19 21.19 -15.89
N LYS A 188 6.23 20.35 -15.48
CA LYS A 188 5.25 20.71 -14.44
C LYS A 188 5.79 20.37 -13.06
N ASP A 189 5.54 21.25 -12.10
CA ASP A 189 5.97 21.06 -10.70
C ASP A 189 5.49 19.73 -10.14
N GLU A 190 4.29 19.27 -10.52
CA GLU A 190 3.76 17.97 -10.10
C GLU A 190 4.52 16.79 -10.70
N GLU A 191 5.06 16.91 -11.92
CA GLU A 191 5.87 15.86 -12.56
C GLU A 191 7.19 15.70 -11.78
N TRP A 192 7.82 16.82 -11.42
CA TRP A 192 9.04 16.84 -10.61
C TRP A 192 8.81 16.34 -9.17
N GLY A 193 7.70 16.75 -8.54
CA GLY A 193 7.33 16.26 -7.21
C GLY A 193 7.18 14.74 -7.19
N ILE A 194 6.44 14.16 -8.14
CA ILE A 194 6.28 12.70 -8.23
C ILE A 194 7.63 12.00 -8.41
N LEU A 195 8.48 12.54 -9.29
CA LEU A 195 9.78 11.95 -9.58
C LEU A 195 10.69 11.96 -8.35
N LEU A 196 10.88 13.12 -7.73
CA LEU A 196 11.86 13.32 -6.66
C LEU A 196 11.36 12.80 -5.31
N ASP A 197 10.10 13.09 -4.97
CA ASP A 197 9.56 12.79 -3.64
C ASP A 197 9.16 11.31 -3.49
N HIS A 198 8.84 10.64 -4.61
CA HIS A 198 8.33 9.27 -4.58
C HIS A 198 9.16 8.31 -5.40
N ILE A 199 9.33 8.51 -6.71
CA ILE A 199 10.01 7.54 -7.57
C ILE A 199 11.47 7.32 -7.13
N VAL A 200 12.24 8.40 -6.97
CA VAL A 200 13.64 8.31 -6.54
C VAL A 200 13.75 7.85 -5.08
N ARG A 201 12.84 8.28 -4.20
CA ARG A 201 12.88 7.99 -2.77
C ARG A 201 12.41 6.58 -2.40
N PHE A 202 11.61 5.94 -3.24
CA PHE A 202 10.92 4.69 -2.93
C PHE A 202 11.84 3.55 -2.49
N PRO A 203 12.97 3.26 -3.17
CA PRO A 203 13.88 2.18 -2.75
C PRO A 203 14.41 2.35 -1.33
N GLN A 204 14.77 3.59 -0.99
CA GLN A 204 15.29 3.90 0.34
C GLN A 204 14.21 3.72 1.40
N LEU A 205 12.96 4.11 1.13
CA LEU A 205 11.86 3.94 2.07
C LEU A 205 11.59 2.46 2.38
N VAL A 206 11.67 1.58 1.38
CA VAL A 206 11.53 0.12 1.59
C VAL A 206 12.74 -0.44 2.34
N ALA A 207 13.97 0.01 2.04
CA ALA A 207 15.16 -0.42 2.78
C ALA A 207 15.17 0.04 4.25
N GLU A 208 14.63 1.24 4.53
CA GLU A 208 14.47 1.75 5.90
C GLU A 208 13.53 0.90 6.74
N PHE A 209 12.54 0.23 6.12
CA PHE A 209 11.65 -0.70 6.83
C PHE A 209 12.44 -1.87 7.44
N SER A 210 13.24 -2.59 6.64
CA SER A 210 14.01 -3.73 7.15
C SER A 210 15.12 -3.29 8.11
N SER A 211 15.78 -2.17 7.83
CA SER A 211 16.82 -1.63 8.71
C SER A 211 16.29 -1.35 10.12
N LYS A 212 15.11 -0.72 10.23
CA LYS A 212 14.49 -0.44 11.54
C LYS A 212 14.00 -1.69 12.25
N LEU A 213 13.51 -2.68 11.51
CA LEU A 213 13.15 -3.97 12.09
C LEU A 213 14.38 -4.65 12.71
N GLU A 214 15.50 -4.69 11.98
CA GLU A 214 16.73 -5.35 12.44
C GLU A 214 17.41 -4.63 13.60
N THR A 215 17.49 -3.29 13.55
CA THR A 215 18.31 -2.51 14.48
C THR A 215 17.54 -2.07 15.73
N GLU A 216 16.24 -1.83 15.61
CA GLU A 216 15.42 -1.28 16.70
C GLU A 216 14.34 -2.25 17.17
N SER A 217 14.15 -3.39 16.51
CA SER A 217 12.99 -4.28 16.74
C SER A 217 11.66 -3.52 16.63
N LYS A 218 11.57 -2.56 15.69
CA LYS A 218 10.38 -1.74 15.49
C LYS A 218 9.78 -1.95 14.12
N LEU A 219 8.45 -2.02 14.10
CA LEU A 219 7.69 -2.23 12.89
C LEU A 219 6.98 -0.93 12.46
N HIS A 220 7.44 -0.36 11.36
CA HIS A 220 6.92 0.93 10.87
C HIS A 220 5.94 0.75 9.70
N LEU A 221 5.01 -0.22 9.77
CA LEU A 221 4.03 -0.44 8.69
C LEU A 221 3.26 0.83 8.32
N HIS A 222 2.91 1.66 9.31
CA HIS A 222 2.21 2.92 9.12
C HIS A 222 2.86 3.85 8.10
N THR A 223 4.19 3.88 8.00
CA THR A 223 4.86 4.75 7.03
C THR A 223 4.58 4.34 5.59
N LEU A 224 4.32 3.05 5.33
CA LEU A 224 3.95 2.54 4.01
C LEU A 224 2.52 2.96 3.64
N PHE A 225 1.58 2.84 4.57
CA PHE A 225 0.19 3.29 4.37
C PHE A 225 0.11 4.81 4.19
N THR A 226 0.80 5.58 5.05
CA THR A 226 0.89 7.04 4.88
C THR A 226 1.53 7.42 3.55
N MET A 227 2.59 6.73 3.14
CA MET A 227 3.24 6.97 1.85
C MET A 227 2.27 6.73 0.69
N LEU A 228 1.50 5.64 0.70
CA LEU A 228 0.46 5.40 -0.32
C LEU A 228 -0.54 6.55 -0.41
N VAL A 229 -1.04 7.04 0.74
CA VAL A 229 -2.00 8.16 0.75
C VAL A 229 -1.38 9.43 0.19
N VAL A 230 -0.17 9.80 0.64
CA VAL A 230 0.53 11.01 0.17
C VAL A 230 0.82 10.91 -1.33
N PHE A 231 1.31 9.76 -1.78
CA PHE A 231 1.58 9.47 -3.18
C PHE A 231 0.31 9.57 -4.04
N SER A 232 -0.78 8.94 -3.62
CA SER A 232 -2.08 9.04 -4.31
C SER A 232 -2.62 10.46 -4.37
N ASN A 233 -2.39 11.28 -3.34
CA ASN A 233 -2.76 12.69 -3.36
C ASN A 233 -1.96 13.46 -4.42
N GLN A 234 -0.64 13.25 -4.52
CA GLN A 234 0.20 13.92 -5.51
C GLN A 234 -0.14 13.47 -6.93
N VAL A 235 -0.32 12.16 -7.15
CA VAL A 235 -0.80 11.59 -8.43
C VAL A 235 -2.16 12.17 -8.82
N SER A 236 -3.09 12.31 -7.87
CA SER A 236 -4.41 12.85 -8.17
C SER A 236 -4.38 14.32 -8.57
N ARG A 237 -3.53 15.13 -7.89
CA ARG A 237 -3.29 16.52 -8.24
C ARG A 237 -2.68 16.65 -9.64
N TYR A 238 -1.69 15.81 -9.95
CA TYR A 238 -1.09 15.74 -11.28
C TYR A 238 -2.13 15.43 -12.36
N TYR A 239 -2.90 14.36 -12.19
CA TYR A 239 -3.94 13.97 -13.14
C TYR A 239 -4.98 15.07 -13.39
N ARG A 240 -5.40 15.79 -12.34
CA ARG A 240 -6.37 16.89 -12.47
C ARG A 240 -5.83 18.06 -13.31
N ARG A 241 -4.53 18.32 -13.28
CA ARG A 241 -3.90 19.48 -13.91
C ARG A 241 -3.30 19.16 -15.28
N VAL A 242 -2.94 17.91 -15.50
CA VAL A 242 -2.14 17.49 -16.65
C VAL A 242 -2.88 16.44 -17.47
N ARG A 243 -3.20 16.81 -18.71
CA ARG A 243 -3.76 15.87 -19.68
C ARG A 243 -2.66 14.96 -20.20
N ILE A 244 -2.79 13.66 -19.92
CA ILE A 244 -1.83 12.64 -20.35
C ILE A 244 -2.12 12.23 -21.80
N LEU A 245 -3.32 11.71 -22.08
CA LEU A 245 -3.71 11.34 -23.45
C LEU A 245 -4.31 12.54 -24.20
N THR A 246 -3.65 12.92 -25.29
CA THR A 246 -4.00 14.07 -26.13
C THR A 246 -4.22 13.66 -27.59
N GLU A 247 -4.53 14.62 -28.47
CA GLU A 247 -4.60 14.37 -29.91
C GLU A 247 -3.25 13.88 -30.45
N PRO A 248 -3.23 13.03 -31.50
CA PRO A 248 -2.02 12.47 -32.09
C PRO A 248 -1.28 13.49 -32.98
N LYS A 249 -1.00 14.68 -32.45
CA LYS A 249 -0.20 15.73 -33.11
C LYS A 249 1.28 15.51 -32.79
N PRO A 250 2.22 15.67 -33.75
CA PRO A 250 3.64 15.33 -33.54
C PRO A 250 4.28 15.91 -32.28
N HIS A 251 4.04 17.19 -31.96
CA HIS A 251 4.60 17.84 -30.77
C HIS A 251 3.90 17.41 -29.46
N LEU A 252 2.64 16.98 -29.51
CA LEU A 252 1.90 16.50 -28.33
C LEU A 252 2.23 15.05 -28.01
N ILE A 253 2.62 14.26 -29.01
CA ILE A 253 2.88 12.85 -28.86
C ILE A 253 4.16 12.60 -28.06
N GLN A 254 5.18 13.44 -28.24
CA GLN A 254 6.45 13.31 -27.53
C GLN A 254 6.28 13.53 -26.03
N ILE A 255 5.60 14.60 -25.63
CA ILE A 255 5.30 14.85 -24.21
C ILE A 255 4.37 13.78 -23.63
N MET A 256 3.42 13.27 -24.43
CA MET A 256 2.57 12.15 -24.01
C MET A 256 3.38 10.89 -23.71
N PHE A 257 4.40 10.55 -24.51
CA PHE A 257 5.30 9.42 -24.22
C PHE A 257 6.05 9.60 -22.90
N ALA A 258 6.64 10.77 -22.65
CA ALA A 258 7.31 11.07 -21.39
C ALA A 258 6.37 10.90 -20.19
N ARG A 259 5.13 11.39 -20.30
CA ARG A 259 4.10 11.26 -19.26
C ARG A 259 3.62 9.83 -19.08
N LEU A 260 3.50 9.05 -20.15
CA LEU A 260 3.14 7.63 -20.06
C LEU A 260 4.20 6.85 -19.29
N HIS A 261 5.49 7.10 -19.54
CA HIS A 261 6.57 6.50 -18.76
C HIS A 261 6.52 6.92 -17.28
N LEU A 262 6.22 8.18 -16.98
CA LEU A 262 6.02 8.65 -15.60
C LEU A 262 4.85 7.90 -14.93
N ILE A 263 3.72 7.74 -15.62
CA ILE A 263 2.56 6.99 -15.12
C ILE A 263 2.89 5.50 -14.94
N SER A 264 3.62 4.89 -15.87
CA SER A 264 4.07 3.51 -15.75
C SER A 264 4.97 3.32 -14.53
N ALA A 265 5.88 4.26 -14.25
CA ALA A 265 6.68 4.24 -13.02
C ALA A 265 5.81 4.36 -11.75
N CYS A 266 4.79 5.21 -11.77
CA CYS A 266 3.82 5.31 -10.69
C CYS A 266 3.05 4.00 -10.46
N LEU A 267 2.60 3.35 -11.53
CA LEU A 267 1.93 2.04 -11.47
C LEU A 267 2.84 0.99 -10.86
N THR A 268 4.12 0.95 -11.24
CA THR A 268 5.09 0.04 -10.64
C THR A 268 5.22 0.24 -9.11
N ILE A 269 5.20 1.49 -8.62
CA ILE A 269 5.21 1.76 -7.18
C ILE A 269 3.95 1.21 -6.51
N TYR A 270 2.77 1.49 -7.07
CA TYR A 270 1.50 0.95 -6.56
C TYR A 270 1.55 -0.58 -6.51
N GLU A 271 1.95 -1.23 -7.60
CA GLU A 271 1.98 -2.69 -7.70
C GLU A 271 2.91 -3.31 -6.66
N ILE A 272 4.11 -2.76 -6.47
CA ILE A 272 5.05 -3.25 -5.45
C ILE A 272 4.47 -3.04 -4.05
N LEU A 273 3.91 -1.87 -3.74
CA LEU A 273 3.32 -1.60 -2.43
C LEU A 273 2.08 -2.46 -2.18
N PHE A 274 1.26 -2.67 -3.20
CA PHE A 274 0.07 -3.51 -3.11
C PHE A 274 0.44 -4.97 -2.88
N GLU A 275 1.46 -5.48 -3.56
CA GLU A 275 2.00 -6.82 -3.33
C GLU A 275 2.53 -6.97 -1.89
N CYS A 276 3.31 -5.98 -1.42
CA CYS A 276 3.87 -5.96 -0.06
C CYS A 276 2.79 -5.86 1.01
N LEU A 277 1.75 -5.06 0.76
CA LEU A 277 0.67 -4.79 1.69
C LEU A 277 -0.54 -5.71 1.50
N ASN A 278 -0.43 -6.73 0.64
CA ASN A 278 -1.51 -7.64 0.30
C ASN A 278 -2.82 -6.93 -0.13
N ILE A 279 -2.70 -5.80 -0.83
CA ILE A 279 -3.81 -5.06 -1.42
C ILE A 279 -4.07 -5.65 -2.80
N ILE A 280 -5.31 -6.09 -3.04
CA ILE A 280 -5.72 -6.60 -4.36
C ILE A 280 -6.68 -5.58 -4.96
N PRO A 281 -6.23 -4.74 -5.90
CA PRO A 281 -7.10 -3.78 -6.54
C PRO A 281 -8.08 -4.50 -7.49
N PRO A 282 -9.29 -3.97 -7.70
CA PRO A 282 -10.19 -4.47 -8.72
C PRO A 282 -9.70 -4.11 -10.13
N ASP A 283 -10.25 -4.76 -11.15
CA ASP A 283 -9.93 -4.47 -12.55
C ASP A 283 -10.49 -3.12 -13.01
N SER A 284 -11.61 -2.69 -12.42
CA SER A 284 -12.25 -1.39 -12.65
C SER A 284 -12.90 -0.85 -11.37
N MET A 285 -13.05 0.48 -11.30
CA MET A 285 -13.76 1.25 -10.26
C MET A 285 -14.41 2.46 -10.90
#